data_AF-A0AAD7EJS6-F1
#
_entry.id   AF-A0AAD7EJS6-F1
#
_cell.length_a   1.000
_cell.length_b   1.000
_cell.length_c   1.000
_cell.angle_alpha   90.00
_cell.angle_beta   90.00
_cell.angle_gamma   90.00
#
_symmetry.space_group_name_H-M   'P 1'
#
loop_
_entity.id
_entity.type
_entity.pdbx_description
1 polymer ?
#
loop_
_entity_poly.entity_id
_entity_poly.type
_entity_poly.pdbx_seq_one_letter_code
_entity_poly.pdbx_strand_id
1 'polypeptide(L)'
;HRLTPASLKTLEDIRRFLQAPHLVQEIVSGEKTPILSHVLPLYEQLIIILRNLVRELEKLSLGINATIRKLEEYLNMSRRTKIHALATG
;
A
#
# COMPACT_ATOMS: atom_id res chain seq x y z
N HIS A 1 10.69 28.04 -14.37
CA HIS A 1 11.63 27.30 -13.51
C HIS A 1 12.04 26.00 -14.19
N ARG A 2 13.33 25.75 -14.44
CA ARG A 2 13.82 24.44 -14.91
C ARG A 2 14.05 23.53 -13.71
N LEU A 3 13.54 22.29 -13.76
CA LEU A 3 13.83 21.28 -12.75
C LEU A 3 15.28 20.85 -12.85
N THR A 4 15.94 20.69 -11.69
CA THR A 4 17.28 20.11 -11.67
C THR A 4 17.21 18.61 -11.94
N PRO A 5 18.30 17.99 -12.44
CA PRO A 5 18.35 16.54 -12.62
C PRO A 5 18.05 15.76 -11.34
N ALA A 6 18.48 16.28 -10.18
CA ALA A 6 18.18 15.69 -8.88
C ALA A 6 16.68 15.74 -8.55
N SER A 7 16.01 16.87 -8.84
CA SER A 7 14.56 17.01 -8.66
C SER A 7 13.77 16.08 -9.58
N LEU A 8 14.21 15.92 -10.83
CA LEU A 8 13.62 14.97 -11.77
C LEU A 8 13.75 13.53 -11.25
N LYS A 9 14.93 13.15 -10.75
CA LYS A 9 15.16 11.83 -10.19
C LYS A 9 14.26 11.55 -8.99
N THR A 10 14.12 12.51 -8.07
CA THR A 10 13.20 12.39 -6.94
C THR A 10 11.75 12.21 -7.39
N LEU A 11 11.31 12.93 -8.42
CA LEU A 11 9.96 12.77 -8.97
C LEU A 11 9.75 11.40 -9.61
N GLU A 12 10.75 10.86 -10.31
CA GLU A 12 10.70 9.49 -10.84
C GLU A 12 10.59 8.45 -9.73
N ASP A 13 11.35 8.62 -8.65
CA ASP A 13 11.33 7.71 -7.50
C ASP A 13 9.97 7.78 -6.79
N ILE A 14 9.40 8.99 -6.62
CA ILE A 14 8.04 9.18 -6.08
C ILE A 14 7.02 8.50 -6.99
N ARG A 15 7.13 8.68 -8.31
CA ARG A 15 6.21 8.04 -9.27
C ARG A 15 6.28 6.51 -9.16
N ARG A 16 7.49 5.93 -9.08
CA ARG A 16 7.69 4.48 -8.90
C ARG A 16 7.04 3.98 -7.61
N PHE A 17 7.23 4.72 -6.52
CA PHE A 17 6.56 4.39 -5.25
C PHE A 17 5.03 4.42 -5.38
N LEU A 18 4.46 5.48 -5.95
CA LEU A 18 3.00 5.67 -6.03
C LEU A 18 2.29 4.72 -6.99
N GLN A 19 3.00 4.14 -7.96
CA GLN A 19 2.42 3.18 -8.91
C GLN A 19 1.81 1.95 -8.23
N ALA A 20 2.50 1.38 -7.23
CA ALA A 20 2.03 0.16 -6.58
C ALA A 20 0.75 0.36 -5.75
N PRO A 21 0.65 1.38 -4.85
CA PRO A 21 -0.59 1.69 -4.16
C PRO A 21 -1.72 2.07 -5.11
N HIS A 22 -1.42 2.79 -6.20
CA HIS A 22 -2.43 3.21 -7.16
C HIS A 22 -3.10 2.02 -7.86
N LEU A 23 -2.32 1.06 -8.36
CA LEU A 23 -2.87 -0.13 -9.02
C LEU A 23 -3.82 -0.90 -8.08
N VAL A 24 -3.41 -1.09 -6.83
CA VAL A 24 -4.24 -1.77 -5.83
C VAL A 24 -5.50 -0.96 -5.53
N GLN A 25 -5.40 0.36 -5.43
CA GLN A 25 -6.54 1.24 -5.21
C GLN A 25 -7.51 1.21 -6.39
N GLU A 26 -7.05 1.16 -7.64
CA GLU A 26 -7.90 0.99 -8.82
C GLU A 26 -8.68 -0.33 -8.78
N ILE A 27 -8.01 -1.45 -8.49
CA ILE A 27 -8.66 -2.76 -8.37
C ILE A 27 -9.74 -2.74 -7.29
N VAL A 28 -9.41 -2.24 -6.11
CA VAL A 28 -10.36 -2.17 -4.98
C VAL A 28 -11.51 -1.21 -5.27
N SER A 29 -11.25 -0.07 -5.91
CA SER A 29 -12.28 0.93 -6.22
C SER A 29 -13.22 0.49 -7.36
N GLY A 30 -12.75 -0.41 -8.24
CA GLY A 30 -13.54 -1.00 -9.31
C GLY A 30 -14.57 -2.02 -8.83
N GLU A 31 -14.40 -2.58 -7.63
CA GLU A 31 -15.38 -3.50 -7.04
C GLU A 31 -16.55 -2.73 -6.41
N LYS A 32 -17.79 -2.98 -6.88
CA LYS A 32 -19.03 -2.37 -6.35
C LYS A 32 -19.22 -2.56 -4.84
N THR A 33 -18.66 -3.62 -4.28
CA THR A 33 -18.56 -3.85 -2.84
C THR A 33 -17.29 -4.64 -2.60
N PRO A 34 -16.18 -3.99 -2.22
CA PRO A 34 -14.93 -4.69 -2.00
C PRO A 34 -15.12 -5.69 -0.86
N ILE A 35 -15.12 -6.98 -1.19
CA ILE A 35 -15.28 -8.00 -0.16
C ILE A 35 -13.92 -8.13 0.53
N LEU A 36 -13.91 -8.13 1.86
CA LEU A 36 -12.67 -8.24 2.65
C LEU A 36 -11.81 -9.44 2.21
N SER A 37 -12.41 -10.54 1.75
CA SER A 37 -11.68 -11.69 1.22
C SER A 37 -10.84 -11.40 -0.03
N HIS A 38 -11.18 -10.38 -0.83
CA HIS A 38 -10.38 -9.95 -1.99
C HIS A 38 -9.40 -8.82 -1.65
N VAL A 39 -9.81 -7.89 -0.78
CA VAL A 39 -8.97 -6.72 -0.40
C VAL A 39 -7.78 -7.14 0.46
N LEU A 40 -7.96 -8.06 1.41
CA LEU A 40 -6.89 -8.44 2.33
C LEU A 40 -5.68 -9.06 1.61
N PRO A 41 -5.85 -10.04 0.68
CA PRO A 41 -4.73 -10.57 -0.10
C PRO A 41 -4.02 -9.50 -0.94
N LEU A 42 -4.74 -8.54 -1.52
CA LEU A 42 -4.14 -7.46 -2.31
C LEU A 42 -3.27 -6.54 -1.46
N TYR A 43 -3.72 -6.20 -0.24
CA TYR A 43 -2.93 -5.40 0.69
C TYR A 43 -1.72 -6.16 1.25
N GLU A 44 -1.83 -7.47 1.47
CA GLU A 44 -0.69 -8.32 1.83
C GLU A 44 0.38 -8.34 0.71
N GLN A 45 -0.04 -8.48 -0.55
CA GLN A 45 0.85 -8.39 -1.70
C GLN A 45 1.47 -6.99 -1.84
N LEU A 46 0.69 -5.92 -1.62
CA LEU A 46 1.19 -4.55 -1.64
C LEU A 46 2.28 -4.34 -0.60
N ILE A 47 2.13 -4.86 0.61
CA ILE A 47 3.17 -4.79 1.66
C ILE A 47 4.47 -5.45 1.19
N ILE A 48 4.41 -6.60 0.52
CA ILE A 48 5.60 -7.29 -0.01
C ILE A 48 6.30 -6.41 -1.05
N ILE A 49 5.54 -5.84 -2.00
CA ILE A 49 6.08 -4.94 -3.03
C ILE A 49 6.73 -3.71 -2.39
N LEU A 50 6.07 -3.09 -1.42
CA LEU A 50 6.59 -1.92 -0.71
C LEU A 50 7.87 -2.23 0.08
N ARG A 51 7.96 -3.40 0.72
CA ARG A 51 9.18 -3.83 1.43
C ARG A 51 10.38 -3.98 0.49
N ASN A 52 10.16 -4.41 -0.75
CA ASN A 52 11.21 -4.45 -1.76
C ASN A 52 11.61 -3.02 -2.20
N LEU A 53 10.62 -2.15 -2.41
CA LEU A 53 10.83 -0.74 -2.79
C LEU A 53 11.60 0.07 -1.73
N VAL A 54 11.52 -0.27 -0.44
CA VAL A 54 12.35 0.37 0.61
C VAL A 54 13.85 0.27 0.29
N ARG A 55 14.29 -0.88 -0.23
CA ARG A 55 15.71 -1.13 -0.55
C ARG A 55 16.14 -0.40 -1.82
N GLU A 56 15.22 -0.23 -2.76
CA GLU A 56 15.50 0.44 -4.04
C GLU A 56 15.43 1.96 -3.94
N LEU A 57 14.57 2.48 -3.06
CA LEU A 57 14.25 3.89 -2.90
C LEU A 57 14.55 4.37 -1.47
N GLU A 58 15.80 4.24 -1.03
CA GLU A 58 16.21 4.55 0.36
C GLU A 58 15.78 5.94 0.83
N LYS A 59 15.83 6.95 -0.06
CA LYS A 59 15.39 8.32 0.22
C LYS A 59 13.90 8.44 0.56
N LEU A 60 13.09 7.48 0.11
CA LEU A 60 11.65 7.40 0.36
C LEU A 60 11.30 6.36 1.43
N SER A 61 12.29 5.70 2.04
CA SER A 61 12.10 4.65 3.04
C SER A 61 11.15 5.04 4.17
N LEU A 62 11.25 6.28 4.67
CA LEU A 62 10.35 6.79 5.72
C LEU A 62 8.88 6.77 5.26
N GLY A 63 8.61 7.27 4.05
CA GLY A 63 7.26 7.30 3.49
C GLY A 63 6.72 5.90 3.20
N ILE A 64 7.55 5.05 2.59
CA ILE A 64 7.18 3.66 2.28
C ILE A 64 6.88 2.88 3.56
N ASN A 65 7.70 3.02 4.60
CA ASN A 65 7.48 2.36 5.89
C ASN A 65 6.22 2.87 6.59
N ALA A 66 5.90 4.17 6.48
CA ALA A 66 4.65 4.71 7.00
C ALA A 66 3.42 4.11 6.28
N THR A 67 3.50 3.94 4.95
CA THR A 67 2.44 3.26 4.17
C THR A 67 2.29 1.81 4.58
N ILE A 68 3.39 1.06 4.74
CA ILE A 68 3.36 -0.34 5.22
C ILE A 68 2.66 -0.42 6.58
N ARG A 69 3.03 0.44 7.53
CA ARG A 69 2.39 0.46 8.86
C ARG A 69 0.88 0.68 8.79
N LYS A 70 0.41 1.59 7.92
CA LYS A 70 -1.02 1.82 7.73
C LYS A 70 -1.75 0.63 7.12
N LEU A 71 -1.13 -0.08 6.18
CA LEU A 71 -1.70 -1.31 5.62
C LEU A 71 -1.76 -2.41 6.69
N GLU A 72 -0.71 -2.58 7.49
CA GLU A 72 -0.68 -3.56 8.59
C GLU A 72 -1.72 -3.25 9.68
N GLU A 73 -1.88 -1.98 10.06
CA GLU A 73 -2.95 -1.54 10.96
C GLU A 73 -4.33 -1.94 10.43
N TYR A 74 -4.61 -1.67 9.15
CA TYR A 74 -5.87 -2.04 8.52
C TYR A 74 -6.09 -3.57 8.53
N LEU A 75 -5.10 -4.35 8.08
CA LEU A 75 -5.19 -5.82 8.06
C LEU A 75 -5.48 -6.39 9.46
N ASN A 76 -4.84 -5.84 10.49
CA ASN A 76 -5.04 -6.25 11.88
C ASN A 76 -6.45 -5.92 12.38
N MET A 77 -6.98 -4.73 12.05
CA MET A 77 -8.35 -4.35 12.37
C MET A 77 -9.36 -5.28 11.67
N SER A 78 -9.20 -5.51 10.37
CA SER A 78 -10.11 -6.37 9.59
C SER A 78 -10.15 -7.81 10.10
N ARG A 79 -9.01 -8.38 10.48
CA ARG A 79 -8.95 -9.74 11.06
C ARG A 79 -9.70 -9.82 12.40
N ARG A 80 -9.55 -8.82 13.27
CA ARG A 80 -10.28 -8.76 14.55
C ARG A 80 -11.79 -8.68 14.33
N THR A 81 -12.25 -7.83 13.41
CA THR A 81 -13.68 -7.73 13.08
C THR A 81 -14.24 -9.04 12.55
N LYS A 82 -13.50 -9.78 11.71
CA LYS A 82 -13.91 -11.10 11.21
C LYS A 82 -14.01 -12.12 12.34
N ILE A 83 -13.05 -12.15 13.26
CA ILE A 83 -13.09 -13.04 14.44
C ILE A 83 -14.29 -12.72 15.34
N HIS A 84 -14.56 -11.44 15.57
CA HIS A 84 -15.74 -11.03 16.36
C HIS A 84 -17.06 -11.45 15.70
N ALA A 85 -17.20 -11.27 14.38
CA ALA A 85 -18.40 -11.71 13.67
C ALA A 85 -18.64 -13.23 13.73
N LEU A 86 -17.57 -14.04 13.78
CA LEU A 86 -17.66 -15.50 13.90
C LEU A 86 -17.95 -15.97 15.33
N ALA A 87 -17.63 -15.18 16.36
CA ALA A 87 -17.85 -15.54 17.76
C ALA A 87 -19.25 -15.16 18.27
N THR A 88 -19.97 -14.29 17.56
CA THR A 88 -21.32 -13.82 17.91
C THR A 88 -22.42 -14.41 17.03
N GLY A 89 -22.11 -15.35 16.13
CA GLY A 89 -23.06 -16.11 15.33
C GLY A 89 -23.16 -17.55 15.82
#